data_AF-A0A3E2NTP2-F1
#
_entry.id   AF-A0A3E2NTP2-F1
#
_cell.length_a   1.000
_cell.length_b   1.000
_cell.length_c   1.000
_cell.angle_alpha   90.00
_cell.angle_beta   90.00
_cell.angle_gamma   90.00
#
_symmetry.space_group_name_H-M   'P 1'
#
loop_
_entity.id
_entity.type
_entity.pdbx_description
1 polymer ?
#
loop_
_entity_poly.entity_id
_entity_poly.type
_entity_poly.pdbx_seq_one_letter_code
_entity_poly.pdbx_strand_id
1 'polypeptide(L)'
;MSIVAHQQTADVQLKVVTVNKGQAEQTSTGTASSKIFTISFSYLKKAYRTKVMKVIYANKEPMYKVVLPCIGETENCMYWLQRENNEWTVALGDTAVDNKVFKAVTSAIECME
;
A
#
# COMPACT_ATOMS: atom_id res chain seq x y z
N MET A 1 22.01 26.32 51.26
CA MET A 1 21.45 26.24 49.89
C MET A 1 22.22 25.18 49.12
N SER A 2 21.61 24.04 48.81
CA SER A 2 22.13 23.06 47.85
C SER A 2 20.94 22.35 47.24
N ILE A 3 20.83 22.44 45.92
CA ILE A 3 19.67 22.03 45.13
C ILE A 3 20.03 20.68 44.50
N VAL A 4 19.15 19.70 44.65
CA VAL A 4 19.26 18.35 44.08
C VAL A 4 18.24 18.23 42.95
N ALA A 5 18.63 17.65 41.81
CA ALA A 5 17.71 17.07 40.81
C ALA A 5 18.50 16.02 40.00
N HIS A 6 18.44 14.73 40.33
CA HIS A 6 17.43 13.73 39.95
C HIS A 6 17.16 13.66 38.44
N GLN A 7 17.82 12.67 37.85
CA GLN A 7 17.60 12.10 36.52
C GLN A 7 16.31 11.26 36.56
N GLN A 8 15.33 11.57 35.71
CA GLN A 8 14.08 10.81 35.63
C GLN A 8 13.84 10.35 34.18
N THR A 9 14.16 9.08 33.93
CA THR A 9 13.64 8.29 32.83
C THR A 9 12.15 8.07 33.06
N ALA A 10 11.30 8.61 32.19
CA ALA A 10 9.87 8.33 32.18
C ALA A 10 9.57 7.31 31.08
N ASP A 11 9.49 6.06 31.51
CA ASP A 11 8.84 4.94 30.83
C ASP A 11 7.34 5.27 30.74
N VAL A 12 6.85 5.69 29.58
CA VAL A 12 5.42 5.95 29.38
C VAL A 12 4.75 4.63 29.00
N GLN A 13 4.30 3.91 30.02
CA GLN A 13 3.35 2.81 29.86
C GLN A 13 2.04 3.34 29.27
N LEU A 14 1.72 2.93 28.05
CA LEU A 14 0.43 3.20 27.40
C LEU A 14 -0.68 2.46 28.14
N LYS A 15 -1.40 3.22 28.99
CA LYS A 15 -2.61 2.81 29.69
C LYS A 15 -3.72 2.50 28.67
N VAL A 16 -4.07 1.23 28.52
CA VAL A 16 -5.24 0.82 27.73
C VAL A 16 -6.50 1.23 28.49
N VAL A 17 -7.13 2.32 28.06
CA VAL A 17 -8.44 2.73 28.58
C VAL A 17 -9.51 1.95 27.82
N THR A 18 -10.08 0.94 28.49
CA THR A 18 -11.29 0.26 28.02
C THR A 18 -12.46 1.25 28.08
N VAL A 19 -12.84 1.81 26.93
CA VAL A 19 -14.10 2.56 26.78
C VAL A 19 -15.17 1.57 26.32
N ASN A 20 -16.17 1.35 27.18
CA ASN A 20 -17.30 0.47 26.89
C ASN A 20 -18.53 1.30 26.54
N LYS A 21 -19.08 1.03 25.35
CA LYS A 21 -20.42 1.31 24.81
C LYS A 21 -20.90 2.76 24.66
N GLY A 22 -21.18 3.10 23.40
CA GLY A 22 -22.15 4.13 23.03
C GLY A 22 -21.94 4.64 21.62
N GLN A 23 -22.64 4.05 20.65
CA GLN A 23 -22.90 4.59 19.31
C GLN A 23 -21.75 5.32 18.62
N ALA A 24 -20.94 4.54 17.90
CA ALA A 24 -20.43 4.99 16.62
C ALA A 24 -20.49 3.79 15.68
N GLU A 25 -21.43 3.81 14.73
CA GLU A 25 -21.24 3.13 13.45
C GLU A 25 -20.04 3.80 12.77
N GLN A 26 -18.85 3.48 13.27
CA GLN A 26 -17.61 3.75 12.57
C GLN A 26 -17.49 2.67 11.52
N THR A 27 -17.72 3.08 10.28
CA THR A 27 -17.29 2.48 9.03
C THR A 27 -15.81 2.08 9.12
N SER A 28 -15.51 1.01 9.84
CA SER A 28 -14.28 0.26 9.66
C SER A 28 -14.47 -0.54 8.37
N THR A 29 -14.21 0.11 7.24
CA THR A 29 -13.76 -0.61 6.04
C THR A 29 -12.38 -1.19 6.36
N GLY A 30 -12.38 -2.17 7.26
CA GLY A 30 -11.19 -2.74 7.85
C GLY A 30 -10.36 -3.40 6.77
N THR A 31 -9.18 -2.86 6.52
CA THR A 31 -8.11 -3.58 5.86
C THR A 31 -7.84 -4.83 6.69
N ALA A 32 -8.14 -6.00 6.13
CA ALA A 32 -7.92 -7.29 6.78
C ALA A 32 -6.42 -7.63 6.88
N SER A 33 -5.64 -7.22 5.87
CA SER A 33 -4.17 -7.36 5.88
C SER A 33 -3.54 -6.47 4.81
N SER A 34 -2.29 -6.05 5.03
CA SER A 34 -1.46 -5.42 3.99
C SER A 34 -0.06 -6.01 3.98
N LYS A 35 0.50 -6.18 2.77
CA LYS A 35 1.87 -6.68 2.55
C LYS A 35 2.55 -5.82 1.49
N ILE A 36 3.77 -5.39 1.79
CA ILE A 36 4.62 -4.68 0.83
C ILE A 36 5.67 -5.66 0.33
N PHE A 37 5.81 -5.75 -0.99
CA PHE A 37 6.86 -6.53 -1.64
C PHE A 37 7.46 -5.72 -2.79
N THR A 38 8.60 -6.17 -3.31
CA THR A 38 9.29 -5.49 -4.40
C THR A 38 9.18 -6.36 -5.65
N ILE A 39 8.77 -5.75 -6.77
CA ILE A 39 8.81 -6.38 -8.08
C ILE A 39 9.94 -5.79 -8.90
N SER A 40 10.46 -6.59 -9.83
CA SER A 40 11.41 -6.15 -10.83
C SER A 40 10.85 -6.50 -12.20
N PHE A 41 10.87 -5.55 -13.13
CA PHE A 41 10.40 -5.76 -14.49
C PHE A 41 11.22 -4.91 -15.46
N SER A 42 11.16 -5.24 -16.76
CA SER A 42 11.86 -4.49 -17.79
C SER A 42 10.86 -3.81 -18.72
N TYR A 43 11.06 -2.53 -19.01
CA TYR A 43 10.23 -1.74 -19.92
C TYR A 43 11.10 -0.72 -20.67
N LEU A 44 10.85 -0.51 -21.97
CA LEU A 44 11.66 0.37 -22.84
C LEU A 44 13.19 0.19 -22.69
N LYS A 45 13.65 -1.06 -22.60
CA LYS A 45 15.06 -1.44 -22.38
C LYS A 45 15.67 -0.92 -21.06
N LYS A 46 14.84 -0.49 -20.12
CA LYS A 46 15.24 -0.11 -18.75
C LYS A 46 14.71 -1.15 -17.76
N ALA A 47 15.55 -1.51 -16.81
CA ALA A 47 15.13 -2.32 -15.67
C ALA A 47 14.51 -1.41 -14.61
N TYR A 48 13.32 -1.77 -14.15
CA TYR A 48 12.58 -1.10 -13.10
C TYR A 48 12.51 -2.00 -11.88
N ARG A 49 12.61 -1.36 -10.71
CA ARG A 49 12.39 -2.00 -9.42
C ARG A 49 11.48 -1.09 -8.61
N THR A 50 10.29 -1.59 -8.26
CA THR A 50 9.30 -0.81 -7.52
C THR A 50 8.68 -1.62 -6.41
N LYS A 51 8.20 -0.91 -5.39
CA LYS A 51 7.45 -1.51 -4.28
C LYS A 51 5.98 -1.57 -4.65
N VAL A 52 5.37 -2.72 -4.40
CA VAL A 52 3.95 -2.98 -4.54
C VAL A 52 3.38 -3.21 -3.16
N MET A 53 2.26 -2.53 -2.85
CA MET A 53 1.50 -2.78 -1.63
C MET A 53 0.24 -3.55 -2.00
N LYS A 54 0.15 -4.81 -1.55
CA LYS A 54 -1.08 -5.60 -1.58
C LYS A 54 -1.93 -5.22 -0.37
N VAL A 55 -3.18 -4.89 -0.63
CA VAL A 55 -4.20 -4.54 0.37
C VAL A 55 -5.34 -5.52 0.21
N ILE A 56 -5.68 -6.23 1.29
CA ILE A 56 -6.80 -7.15 1.32
C ILE A 56 -7.84 -6.55 2.27
N TYR A 57 -9.03 -6.26 1.75
CA TYR A 57 -10.17 -5.85 2.57
C TYR A 57 -11.02 -7.08 2.92
N ALA A 58 -11.71 -7.03 4.05
CA ALA A 58 -12.61 -8.12 4.43
C ALA A 58 -13.65 -8.37 3.32
N ASN A 59 -13.76 -9.63 2.86
CA ASN A 59 -14.69 -10.07 1.83
C ASN A 59 -14.53 -9.39 0.45
N LYS A 60 -13.33 -8.89 0.11
CA LYS A 60 -13.05 -8.32 -1.21
C LYS A 60 -11.81 -8.95 -1.84
N GLU A 61 -11.74 -8.87 -3.16
CA GLU A 61 -10.54 -9.21 -3.91
C GLU A 61 -9.36 -8.31 -3.51
N PRO A 62 -8.12 -8.83 -3.53
CA PRO A 62 -6.95 -8.04 -3.23
C PRO A 62 -6.75 -6.89 -4.23
N MET A 63 -6.37 -5.73 -3.70
CA MET A 63 -5.94 -4.58 -4.48
C MET A 63 -4.43 -4.39 -4.34
N TYR A 64 -3.79 -3.95 -5.43
CA TYR A 64 -2.35 -3.80 -5.51
C TYR A 64 -2.03 -2.36 -5.89
N LYS A 65 -1.43 -1.63 -4.96
CA LYS A 65 -0.96 -0.28 -5.20
C LYS A 65 0.45 -0.31 -5.75
N VAL A 66 0.66 0.28 -6.92
CA VAL A 66 1.95 0.36 -7.60
C VAL A 66 2.26 1.83 -7.90
N VAL A 67 3.51 2.23 -7.66
CA VAL A 67 4.02 3.55 -8.07
C VAL A 67 5.00 3.34 -9.22
N LEU A 68 4.73 4.01 -10.34
CA LEU A 68 5.48 3.90 -11.59
C LEU A 68 5.76 5.30 -12.14
N PRO A 69 6.84 5.50 -12.91
CA PRO A 69 7.03 6.76 -13.62
C PRO A 69 5.89 6.98 -14.63
N CYS A 70 5.29 8.18 -14.62
CA CYS A 70 4.34 8.57 -15.66
C CYS A 70 5.10 8.70 -17.00
N ILE A 71 4.50 8.24 -18.11
CA ILE A 71 5.11 8.42 -19.42
C ILE A 71 4.86 9.86 -19.88
N GLY A 72 5.93 10.63 -20.03
CA GLY A 72 5.85 12.02 -20.50
C GLY A 72 5.76 13.08 -19.41
N GLU A 73 5.70 12.68 -18.14
CA GLU A 73 5.76 13.60 -17.01
C GLU A 73 6.99 13.34 -16.14
N THR A 74 7.40 14.36 -15.38
CA THR A 74 8.51 14.27 -14.43
C THR A 74 8.08 13.59 -13.12
N GLU A 75 6.76 13.37 -12.94
CA GLU A 75 6.18 12.85 -11.71
C GLU A 75 5.92 11.34 -11.78
N ASN A 76 5.74 10.74 -10.60
CA ASN A 76 5.38 9.32 -10.48
C ASN A 76 3.86 9.18 -10.44
N CYS A 77 3.34 8.29 -11.28
CA CYS A 77 1.95 7.90 -11.30
C CYS A 77 1.70 6.77 -10.31
N MET A 78 0.54 6.82 -9.67
CA MET A 78 0.10 5.81 -8.73
C MET A 78 -1.10 5.08 -9.30
N TYR A 79 -0.99 3.76 -9.40
CA TYR A 79 -2.03 2.90 -9.95
C TYR A 79 -2.47 1.87 -8.91
N TRP A 80 -3.78 1.68 -8.80
CA TRP A 80 -4.38 0.60 -8.06
C TRP A 80 -4.87 -0.44 -9.04
N LEU A 81 -4.24 -1.60 -8.98
CA LEU A 81 -4.57 -2.75 -9.80
C LEU A 81 -5.43 -3.69 -8.98
N GLN A 82 -6.40 -4.31 -9.63
CA GLN A 82 -7.24 -5.34 -9.03
C GLN A 82 -7.40 -6.48 -10.02
N ARG A 83 -7.61 -7.69 -9.51
CA ARG A 83 -7.98 -8.84 -10.33
C ARG A 83 -9.48 -9.04 -10.22
N GLU A 84 -10.17 -9.01 -11.36
CA GLU A 84 -11.61 -9.25 -11.48
C GLU A 84 -11.84 -10.33 -12.54
N ASN A 85 -12.53 -11.42 -12.19
CA ASN A 85 -12.78 -12.54 -13.11
C ASN A 85 -11.52 -13.09 -13.78
N ASN A 86 -10.41 -13.20 -13.03
CA ASN A 86 -9.07 -13.56 -13.51
C ASN A 86 -8.36 -12.55 -14.43
N GLU A 87 -8.99 -11.43 -14.78
CA GLU A 87 -8.39 -10.36 -15.57
C GLU A 87 -7.88 -9.24 -14.67
N TRP A 88 -6.76 -8.62 -15.08
CA TRP A 88 -6.22 -7.47 -14.36
C TRP A 88 -6.88 -6.19 -14.86
N THR A 89 -7.32 -5.33 -13.94
CA THR A 89 -7.94 -4.04 -14.22
C THR A 89 -7.29 -2.93 -13.39
N VAL A 90 -7.35 -1.69 -13.89
CA VAL A 90 -7.00 -0.50 -13.10
C VAL A 90 -8.25 -0.06 -12.35
N ALA A 91 -8.29 -0.29 -11.05
CA ALA A 91 -9.42 0.04 -10.19
C ALA A 91 -9.46 1.55 -9.87
N LEU A 92 -8.30 2.15 -9.59
CA LEU A 92 -8.16 3.58 -9.28
C LEU A 92 -6.80 4.09 -9.79
N GLY A 93 -6.77 5.29 -10.36
CA GLY A 93 -5.55 5.91 -10.84
C GLY A 93 -5.74 6.52 -12.22
N ASP A 94 -4.66 7.06 -12.76
CA ASP A 94 -4.69 7.67 -14.08
C ASP A 94 -5.03 6.63 -15.15
N THR A 95 -5.91 6.99 -16.09
CA THR A 95 -6.46 6.03 -17.07
C THR A 95 -5.46 5.70 -18.18
N ALA A 96 -4.37 6.45 -18.30
CA ALA A 96 -3.34 6.28 -19.31
C ALA A 96 -2.13 5.47 -18.79
N VAL A 97 -2.34 4.21 -18.39
CA VAL A 97 -1.21 3.26 -18.28
C VAL A 97 -0.90 2.71 -19.66
N ASP A 98 0.35 2.77 -20.11
CA ASP A 98 0.78 2.05 -21.31
C ASP A 98 0.55 0.54 -21.13
N ASN A 99 -0.14 -0.08 -22.08
CA ASN A 99 -0.51 -1.51 -22.02
C ASN A 99 0.69 -2.45 -21.82
N LYS A 100 1.88 -2.11 -22.33
CA LYS A 100 3.08 -2.93 -22.13
C LYS A 100 3.62 -2.79 -20.70
N VAL A 101 3.59 -1.58 -20.13
CA VAL A 101 3.90 -1.36 -18.71
C VAL A 101 2.93 -2.14 -17.83
N PHE A 102 1.62 -1.99 -18.11
CA PHE A 102 0.56 -2.69 -17.39
C PHE A 102 0.83 -4.19 -17.36
N LYS A 103 1.03 -4.80 -18.53
CA LYS A 103 1.32 -6.23 -18.66
C LYS A 103 2.61 -6.65 -17.94
N ALA A 104 3.68 -5.86 -18.06
CA ALA A 104 4.94 -6.17 -17.39
C ALA A 104 4.79 -6.16 -15.86
N VAL A 105 4.04 -5.19 -15.33
CA VAL A 105 3.79 -5.05 -13.89
C VAL A 105 2.89 -6.17 -13.37
N THR A 106 1.78 -6.47 -14.04
CA THR A 106 0.86 -7.53 -13.61
C THR A 106 1.54 -8.90 -13.66
N SER A 107 2.29 -9.21 -14.72
CA SER A 107 3.08 -10.44 -14.77
C SER A 107 4.16 -10.51 -13.68
N ALA A 108 4.82 -9.38 -13.35
CA ALA A 108 5.81 -9.36 -12.27
C ALA A 108 5.18 -9.52 -10.88
N ILE A 109 3.94 -9.07 -10.69
CA ILE A 109 3.16 -9.35 -9.48
C ILE A 109 2.83 -10.84 -9.40
N GLU A 110 2.33 -11.44 -10.47
CA GLU A 110 1.97 -12.87 -10.51
C GLU A 110 3.17 -13.79 -10.26
N CYS A 111 4.37 -13.44 -10.70
CA CYS A 111 5.58 -14.23 -10.42
C CYS A 111 6.04 -14.17 -8.96
N MET A 112 5.59 -13.18 -8.18
CA MET A 112 6.01 -12.95 -6.80
C MET A 112 5.02 -13.47 -5.75
N GLU A 113 3.79 -13.77 -6.17
CA GLU A 113 2.75 -14.38 -5.33
C GLU A 113 2.79 -15.90 -5.38
#